data_AF-A0A8S9PMV2-F1
#
_entry.id   AF-A0A8S9PMV2-F1
#
_cell.length_a   1.000
_cell.length_b   1.000
_cell.length_c   1.000
_cell.angle_alpha   90.00
_cell.angle_beta   90.00
_cell.angle_gamma   90.00
#
_symmetry.space_group_name_H-M   'P 1'
#
loop_
_entity.id
_entity.type
_entity.pdbx_description
1 polymer ?
#
loop_
_entity_poly.entity_id
_entity_poly.type
_entity_poly.pdbx_seq_one_letter_code
_entity_poly.pdbx_strand_id
1 'polypeptide(L)'
;MVLRRKPDALTNVLPTLRENPKYQGQDKLPVIVWMMAQARTILVSGAVRKGDRLIPPPSFEILVRLTFPASSARVKATERFEAVYPLLKEVALAGAPGSKAMKQVTQQIFTFALKLAGEGNPVLAKEATAIAIWALTQNVDCCKLWDSLYKENLEASVALLKRLVEEWKEHSLKLSSSPSNTAALNRTMKSFRLKNEEAITEGKGNGSLYKEADKSCKVISGRLSRGSACLKGTAITVVVLAAAAAFLSAIYSETKNIVWLKFW
;
A
#
# COMPACT_ATOMS: atom_id res chain seq x y z
N MET A 1 18.35 27.60 1.16
CA MET A 1 19.29 26.59 1.72
C MET A 1 20.16 26.02 0.61
N VAL A 2 21.47 26.02 0.81
CA VAL A 2 22.52 25.71 -0.20
C VAL A 2 22.37 24.30 -0.79
N LEU A 3 22.03 23.29 0.01
CA LEU A 3 21.95 21.89 -0.43
C LEU A 3 20.80 21.60 -1.40
N ARG A 4 19.67 22.31 -1.26
CA ARG A 4 18.55 22.23 -2.21
C ARG A 4 18.90 22.85 -3.57
N ARG A 5 19.83 23.81 -3.60
CA ARG A 5 20.27 24.50 -4.82
C ARG A 5 21.50 23.86 -5.46
N LYS A 6 22.33 23.15 -4.69
CA LYS A 6 23.54 22.46 -5.14
C LYS A 6 23.66 21.08 -4.47
N PRO A 7 22.95 20.07 -4.98
CA PRO A 7 23.00 18.74 -4.41
C PRO A 7 24.37 18.06 -4.57
N ASP A 8 25.17 18.46 -5.56
CA ASP A 8 26.52 17.94 -5.77
C ASP A 8 27.53 18.43 -4.70
N ALA A 9 27.17 19.45 -3.92
CA ALA A 9 27.94 19.81 -2.74
C ALA A 9 27.85 18.70 -1.67
N LEU A 10 26.75 17.93 -1.66
CA LEU A 10 26.55 16.84 -0.72
C LEU A 10 27.52 15.69 -1.01
N THR A 11 27.84 15.41 -2.29
CA THR A 11 28.86 14.41 -2.66
C THR A 11 30.26 14.74 -2.17
N ASN A 12 30.60 16.03 -2.02
CA ASN A 12 31.91 16.46 -1.50
C ASN A 12 31.98 16.42 0.03
N VAL A 13 30.84 16.59 0.71
CA VAL A 13 30.76 16.65 2.18
C VAL A 13 30.51 15.27 2.79
N LEU A 14 29.89 14.35 2.04
CA LEU A 14 29.53 13.01 2.51
C LEU A 14 30.72 12.18 3.01
N PRO A 15 31.89 12.13 2.31
CA PRO A 15 33.04 11.36 2.77
C PRO A 15 33.56 11.87 4.12
N THR A 16 33.68 13.19 4.26
CA THR A 16 34.15 13.85 5.47
C THR A 16 33.22 13.61 6.67
N LEU A 17 31.91 13.58 6.44
CA LEU A 17 30.93 13.24 7.48
C LEU A 17 30.95 11.75 7.86
N ARG A 18 31.23 10.87 6.90
CA ARG A 18 31.30 9.41 7.11
C ARG A 18 32.53 9.01 7.91
N GLU A 19 33.69 9.53 7.54
CA GLU A 19 34.99 9.08 8.05
C GLU A 19 35.37 9.76 9.36
N ASN A 20 34.87 10.97 9.61
CA ASN A 20 35.26 11.71 10.80
C ASN A 20 34.43 11.25 12.02
N PRO A 21 35.06 10.67 13.07
CA PRO A 21 34.37 10.18 14.27
C PRO A 21 33.53 11.25 14.97
N LYS A 22 33.88 12.54 14.79
CA LYS A 22 33.14 13.70 15.31
C LYS A 22 31.69 13.75 14.85
N TYR A 23 31.35 13.14 13.71
CA TYR A 23 30.00 13.13 13.14
C TYR A 23 29.29 11.78 13.31
N GLN A 24 29.89 10.84 14.06
CA GLN A 24 29.33 9.50 14.29
C GLN A 24 28.56 9.38 15.62
N GLY A 25 28.29 10.48 16.34
CA GLY A 25 27.51 10.48 17.59
C GLY A 25 25.99 10.38 17.39
N GLN A 26 25.24 9.98 18.44
CA GLN A 26 23.76 9.91 18.41
C GLN A 26 23.12 11.29 18.35
N ASP A 27 23.78 12.29 18.92
CA ASP A 27 23.48 13.72 18.81
C ASP A 27 23.55 14.24 17.37
N LYS A 28 24.10 13.45 16.43
CA LYS A 28 24.21 13.79 15.00
C LYS A 28 23.09 13.22 14.14
N LEU A 29 22.23 12.35 14.69
CA LEU A 29 21.05 11.82 14.00
C LEU A 29 20.19 12.93 13.37
N PRO A 30 19.88 14.06 14.06
CA PRO A 30 19.10 15.14 13.47
C PRO A 30 19.75 15.74 12.22
N VAL A 31 21.09 15.85 12.21
CA VAL A 31 21.85 16.38 11.07
C VAL A 31 21.79 15.41 9.89
N ILE A 32 21.97 14.11 10.14
CA ILE A 32 21.89 13.06 9.10
C ILE A 32 20.48 13.04 8.49
N VAL A 33 19.43 13.01 9.33
CA VAL A 33 18.03 13.03 8.88
C VAL A 33 17.74 14.29 8.07
N TRP A 34 18.22 15.45 8.53
CA TRP A 34 18.04 16.71 7.81
C TRP A 34 18.73 16.71 6.44
N MET A 35 19.99 16.26 6.34
CA MET A 35 20.71 16.13 5.07
C MET A 35 19.98 15.20 4.09
N MET A 36 19.50 14.06 4.60
CA MET A 36 18.72 13.09 3.83
C MET A 36 17.39 13.68 3.33
N ALA A 37 16.70 14.45 4.17
CA ALA A 37 15.50 15.17 3.76
C ALA A 37 15.78 16.18 2.64
N GLN A 38 16.94 16.86 2.64
CA GLN A 38 17.34 17.74 1.54
C GLN A 38 17.62 16.96 0.23
N ALA A 39 18.19 15.76 0.33
CA ALA A 39 18.55 14.92 -0.81
C ALA A 39 17.39 14.06 -1.35
N ARG A 40 16.26 13.99 -0.64
CA ARG A 40 15.12 13.10 -0.93
C ARG A 40 14.70 13.11 -2.40
N THR A 41 14.41 14.28 -2.97
CA THR A 41 13.91 14.38 -4.36
C THR A 41 14.88 13.79 -5.37
N ILE A 42 16.18 13.88 -5.13
CA ILE A 42 17.22 13.41 -6.04
C ILE A 42 17.44 11.92 -5.87
N LEU A 43 17.40 11.42 -4.63
CA LEU A 43 17.51 10.00 -4.34
C LEU A 43 16.31 9.22 -4.90
N VAL A 44 15.10 9.75 -4.75
CA VAL A 44 13.88 9.08 -5.24
C VAL A 44 13.76 9.17 -6.76
N SER A 45 14.04 10.34 -7.36
CA SER A 45 14.02 10.47 -8.83
C SER A 45 15.16 9.70 -9.51
N GLY A 46 16.31 9.60 -8.85
CA GLY A 46 17.46 8.81 -9.28
C GLY A 46 17.46 7.36 -8.80
N ALA A 47 16.41 6.87 -8.15
CA ALA A 47 16.37 5.54 -7.55
C ALA A 47 16.49 4.41 -8.59
N VAL A 48 16.06 4.68 -9.82
CA VAL A 48 16.18 3.77 -10.95
C VAL A 48 16.82 4.52 -12.13
N ARG A 49 18.01 4.11 -12.57
CA ARG A 49 18.74 4.72 -13.68
C ARG A 49 19.18 3.63 -14.65
N LYS A 50 18.76 3.74 -15.93
CA LYS A 50 19.09 2.76 -16.98
C LYS A 50 18.76 1.29 -16.62
N GLY A 51 17.73 1.08 -15.79
CA GLY A 51 17.33 -0.25 -15.31
C GLY A 51 17.98 -0.65 -13.98
N ASP A 52 19.08 -0.01 -13.58
CA ASP A 52 19.74 -0.27 -12.31
C ASP A 52 19.02 0.45 -11.17
N ARG A 53 18.79 -0.29 -10.09
CA ARG A 53 18.12 0.20 -8.89
C ARG A 53 19.13 0.45 -7.79
N LEU A 54 19.04 1.64 -7.16
CA LEU A 54 19.94 2.03 -6.08
C LEU A 54 19.84 1.09 -4.86
N ILE A 55 18.63 0.62 -4.55
CA ILE A 55 18.39 -0.37 -3.49
C ILE A 55 17.63 -1.56 -4.08
N PRO A 56 18.34 -2.61 -4.56
CA PRO A 56 17.71 -3.84 -5.05
C PRO A 56 16.89 -4.54 -3.96
N PRO A 57 15.91 -5.40 -4.32
CA PRO A 57 15.07 -6.10 -3.34
C PRO A 57 15.84 -6.87 -2.24
N PRO A 58 16.96 -7.59 -2.52
CA PRO A 58 17.74 -8.23 -1.46
C PRO A 58 18.34 -7.23 -0.46
N SER A 59 18.85 -6.09 -0.94
CA SER A 59 19.37 -5.03 -0.08
C SER A 59 18.27 -4.39 0.76
N PHE A 60 17.06 -4.28 0.20
CA PHE A 60 15.90 -3.78 0.92
C PHE A 60 15.45 -4.75 2.03
N GLU A 61 15.46 -6.06 1.78
CA GLU A 61 15.19 -7.07 2.81
C GLU A 61 16.17 -6.92 4.00
N ILE A 62 17.48 -6.81 3.71
CA ILE A 62 18.51 -6.60 4.73
C ILE A 62 18.22 -5.32 5.53
N LEU A 63 17.89 -4.22 4.84
CA LEU A 63 17.55 -2.97 5.50
C LEU A 63 16.36 -3.13 6.47
N VAL A 64 15.30 -3.84 6.07
CA VAL A 64 14.14 -4.09 6.94
C VAL A 64 14.55 -4.90 8.18
N ARG A 65 15.33 -5.97 8.02
CA ARG A 65 15.82 -6.79 9.14
C ARG A 65 16.69 -5.99 10.12
N LEU A 66 17.59 -5.16 9.61
CA LEU A 66 18.48 -4.32 10.44
C LEU A 66 17.73 -3.20 11.17
N THR A 67 16.65 -2.70 10.57
CA THR A 67 15.82 -1.65 11.16
C THR A 67 14.92 -2.19 12.26
N PHE A 68 14.37 -3.40 12.08
CA PHE A 68 13.40 -4.00 13.00
C PHE A 68 13.90 -5.33 13.58
N PRO A 69 15.04 -5.36 14.30
CA PRO A 69 15.52 -6.58 14.94
C PRO A 69 14.61 -6.97 16.12
N ALA A 70 14.81 -8.18 16.66
CA ALA A 70 14.20 -8.57 17.92
C ALA A 70 14.59 -7.58 19.03
N SER A 71 13.70 -7.35 20.01
CA SER A 71 13.93 -6.36 21.07
C SER A 71 15.27 -6.57 21.81
N SER A 72 15.65 -7.83 22.04
CA SER A 72 16.92 -8.24 22.66
C SER A 72 18.16 -7.96 21.80
N ALA A 73 18.00 -7.81 20.49
CA ALA A 73 19.10 -7.56 19.54
C ALA A 73 19.20 -6.07 19.14
N ARG A 74 18.40 -5.19 19.74
CA ARG A 74 18.47 -3.75 19.49
C ARG A 74 19.77 -3.19 20.06
N VAL A 75 20.53 -2.50 19.21
CA VAL A 75 21.79 -1.83 19.56
C VAL A 75 21.71 -0.38 19.14
N LYS A 76 22.69 0.45 19.55
CA LYS A 76 22.76 1.86 19.16
C LYS A 76 22.73 2.10 17.64
N ALA A 77 23.22 1.14 16.85
CA ALA A 77 23.14 1.20 15.39
C ALA A 77 21.69 1.08 14.87
N THR A 78 20.79 0.39 15.57
CA THR A 78 19.38 0.23 15.19
C THR A 78 18.69 1.58 15.08
N GLU A 79 18.92 2.49 16.03
CA GLU A 79 18.34 3.85 15.98
C GLU A 79 18.77 4.64 14.74
N ARG A 80 20.00 4.41 14.25
CA ARG A 80 20.48 5.05 13.01
C ARG A 80 19.73 4.51 11.80
N PHE A 81 19.50 3.20 11.76
CA PHE A 81 18.70 2.59 10.69
C PHE A 81 17.26 3.09 10.73
N GLU A 82 16.63 3.15 11.91
CA GLU A 82 15.27 3.68 12.07
C GLU A 82 15.16 5.13 11.59
N ALA A 83 16.16 5.96 11.89
CA ALA A 83 16.17 7.37 11.48
C ALA A 83 16.21 7.56 9.95
N VAL A 84 16.95 6.70 9.23
CA VAL A 84 17.09 6.80 7.76
C VAL A 84 16.10 5.93 6.99
N TYR A 85 15.48 4.96 7.66
CA TYR A 85 14.63 3.93 7.06
C TYR A 85 13.50 4.50 6.20
N PRO A 86 12.72 5.51 6.62
CA PRO A 86 11.60 6.01 5.81
C PRO A 86 12.03 6.46 4.42
N LEU A 87 13.18 7.14 4.31
CA LEU A 87 13.70 7.58 3.02
C LEU A 87 14.24 6.41 2.19
N LEU A 88 15.02 5.52 2.81
CA LEU A 88 15.58 4.37 2.10
C LEU A 88 14.48 3.40 1.63
N LYS A 89 13.41 3.24 2.40
CA LYS A 89 12.18 2.55 1.97
C LYS A 89 11.59 3.21 0.74
N GLU A 90 11.41 4.54 0.75
CA GLU A 90 10.87 5.24 -0.41
C GLU A 90 11.73 5.04 -1.67
N VAL A 91 13.05 5.13 -1.54
CA VAL A 91 14.00 4.87 -2.63
C VAL A 91 13.91 3.41 -3.11
N ALA A 92 13.82 2.44 -2.20
CA ALA A 92 13.70 1.03 -2.54
C ALA A 92 12.39 0.72 -3.29
N LEU A 93 11.29 1.39 -2.92
CA LEU A 93 9.96 1.22 -3.50
C LEU A 93 9.72 2.07 -4.77
N ALA A 94 10.61 3.01 -5.09
CA ALA A 94 10.46 3.91 -6.24
C ALA A 94 10.49 3.17 -7.59
N GLY A 95 9.81 3.66 -8.61
CA GLY A 95 9.83 3.07 -9.94
C GLY A 95 8.54 3.31 -10.71
N ALA A 96 8.58 3.13 -12.02
CA ALA A 96 7.41 3.32 -12.89
C ALA A 96 6.36 2.21 -12.62
N PRO A 97 5.17 2.54 -12.08
CA PRO A 97 4.12 1.56 -11.83
C PRO A 97 3.70 0.84 -13.12
N GLY A 98 3.41 -0.45 -13.02
CA GLY A 98 2.96 -1.26 -14.16
C GLY A 98 4.05 -1.70 -15.17
N SER A 99 5.26 -1.15 -15.10
CA SER A 99 6.37 -1.59 -15.97
C SER A 99 6.77 -3.04 -15.71
N LYS A 100 7.27 -3.75 -16.73
CA LYS A 100 7.66 -5.17 -16.62
C LYS A 100 8.70 -5.39 -15.52
N ALA A 101 9.73 -4.55 -15.46
CA ALA A 101 10.76 -4.60 -14.43
C ALA A 101 10.16 -4.36 -13.02
N MET A 102 9.26 -3.38 -12.88
CA MET A 102 8.63 -3.11 -11.59
C MET A 102 7.72 -4.26 -11.14
N LYS A 103 7.02 -4.93 -12.05
CA LYS A 103 6.21 -6.13 -11.70
C LYS A 103 7.05 -7.22 -11.03
N GLN A 104 8.22 -7.52 -11.60
CA GLN A 104 9.16 -8.51 -11.05
C GLN A 104 9.71 -8.06 -9.69
N VAL A 105 10.14 -6.80 -9.58
CA VAL A 105 10.62 -6.21 -8.33
C VAL A 105 9.55 -6.28 -7.24
N THR A 106 8.31 -5.90 -7.55
CA THR A 106 7.20 -5.94 -6.59
C THR A 106 6.89 -7.38 -6.13
N GLN A 107 7.00 -8.38 -7.00
CA GLN A 107 6.84 -9.80 -6.61
C GLN A 107 7.95 -10.27 -5.66
N GLN A 108 9.21 -9.89 -5.92
CA GLN A 108 10.31 -10.18 -5.01
C GLN A 108 10.09 -9.51 -3.65
N ILE A 109 9.69 -8.24 -3.67
CA ILE A 109 9.37 -7.46 -2.46
C ILE A 109 8.25 -8.13 -1.66
N PHE A 110 7.16 -8.50 -2.33
CA PHE A 110 6.06 -9.23 -1.71
C PHE A 110 6.53 -10.54 -1.06
N THR A 111 7.37 -11.30 -1.77
CA THR A 111 7.85 -12.61 -1.30
C THR A 111 8.63 -12.50 0.00
N PHE A 112 9.65 -11.64 0.05
CA PHE A 112 10.43 -11.50 1.27
C PHE A 112 9.58 -10.89 2.38
N ALA A 113 8.73 -9.91 2.07
CA ALA A 113 7.89 -9.25 3.08
C ALA A 113 6.89 -10.24 3.71
N LEU A 114 6.31 -11.14 2.92
CA LEU A 114 5.47 -12.21 3.45
C LEU A 114 6.27 -13.13 4.38
N LYS A 115 7.46 -13.57 3.97
CA LYS A 115 8.32 -14.41 4.83
C LYS A 115 8.68 -13.74 6.14
N LEU A 116 9.15 -12.49 6.10
CA LEU A 116 9.50 -11.68 7.28
C LEU A 116 8.32 -11.53 8.24
N ALA A 117 7.09 -11.45 7.73
CA ALA A 117 5.90 -11.33 8.57
C ALA A 117 5.61 -12.58 9.43
N GLY A 118 6.19 -13.74 9.08
CA GLY A 118 6.03 -15.00 9.80
C GLY A 118 7.18 -15.33 10.76
N GLU A 119 8.16 -14.45 10.96
CA GLU A 119 9.36 -14.77 11.76
C GLU A 119 9.18 -14.59 13.28
N GLY A 120 7.93 -14.45 13.76
CA GLY A 120 7.64 -14.35 15.20
C GLY A 120 8.04 -13.04 15.88
N ASN A 121 8.63 -12.09 15.16
CA ASN A 121 8.90 -10.73 15.66
C ASN A 121 7.73 -9.79 15.33
N PRO A 122 6.93 -9.34 16.31
CA PRO A 122 5.74 -8.53 16.04
C PRO A 122 6.04 -7.14 15.46
N VAL A 123 7.19 -6.55 15.80
CA VAL A 123 7.60 -5.24 15.27
C VAL A 123 7.97 -5.36 13.79
N LEU A 124 8.77 -6.39 13.46
CA LEU A 124 9.13 -6.72 12.09
C LEU A 124 7.90 -7.12 11.27
N ALA A 125 7.02 -7.95 11.83
CA ALA A 125 5.80 -8.39 11.16
C ALA A 125 4.86 -7.23 10.83
N LYS A 126 4.77 -6.23 11.73
CA LYS A 126 4.04 -5.00 11.44
C LYS A 126 4.65 -4.29 10.23
N GLU A 127 5.95 -4.08 10.15
CA GLU A 127 6.50 -3.40 8.96
C GLU A 127 6.36 -4.26 7.69
N ALA A 128 6.65 -5.56 7.79
CA ALA A 128 6.65 -6.49 6.68
C ALA A 128 5.25 -6.64 6.06
N THR A 129 4.19 -6.72 6.88
CA THR A 129 2.80 -6.73 6.39
C THR A 129 2.44 -5.43 5.67
N ALA A 130 2.92 -4.26 6.14
CA ALA A 130 2.69 -3.00 5.43
C ALA A 130 3.34 -2.98 4.03
N ILE A 131 4.56 -3.51 3.91
CA ILE A 131 5.26 -3.66 2.64
C ILE A 131 4.54 -4.65 1.71
N ALA A 132 4.06 -5.77 2.26
CA ALA A 132 3.30 -6.77 1.50
C ALA A 132 1.98 -6.19 0.98
N ILE A 133 1.25 -5.39 1.77
CA ILE A 133 0.05 -4.67 1.32
C ILE A 133 0.40 -3.68 0.22
N TRP A 134 1.47 -2.89 0.40
CA TRP A 134 1.94 -1.99 -0.66
C TRP A 134 2.15 -2.78 -1.97
N ALA A 135 2.84 -3.92 -1.92
CA ALA A 135 3.11 -4.73 -3.11
C ALA A 135 1.84 -5.27 -3.77
N LEU A 136 0.85 -5.72 -2.98
CA LEU A 136 -0.47 -6.13 -3.47
C LEU A 136 -1.20 -4.99 -4.20
N THR A 137 -1.09 -3.75 -3.72
CA THR A 137 -1.70 -2.59 -4.39
C THR A 137 -0.99 -2.19 -5.69
N GLN A 138 0.28 -2.54 -5.83
CA GLN A 138 1.10 -2.17 -7.01
C GLN A 138 1.05 -3.21 -8.12
N ASN A 139 0.92 -4.49 -7.79
CA ASN A 139 0.95 -5.57 -8.78
C ASN A 139 -0.04 -6.69 -8.43
N VAL A 140 -1.04 -6.87 -9.29
CA VAL A 140 -2.06 -7.93 -9.18
C VAL A 140 -1.48 -9.34 -9.17
N ASP A 141 -0.32 -9.56 -9.80
CA ASP A 141 0.33 -10.87 -9.81
C ASP A 141 0.83 -11.29 -8.41
N CYS A 142 0.96 -10.36 -7.46
CA CYS A 142 1.22 -10.69 -6.06
C CYS A 142 0.09 -11.50 -5.44
N CYS A 143 -1.17 -11.36 -5.90
CA CYS A 143 -2.28 -12.18 -5.43
C CYS A 143 -2.12 -13.66 -5.81
N LYS A 144 -1.55 -13.94 -6.99
CA LYS A 144 -1.27 -15.31 -7.44
C LYS A 144 -0.09 -15.91 -6.67
N LEU A 145 0.95 -15.10 -6.47
CA LEU A 145 2.13 -15.49 -5.70
C LEU A 145 1.80 -15.75 -4.22
N TRP A 146 0.94 -14.92 -3.63
CA TRP A 146 0.41 -15.18 -2.30
C TRP A 146 -0.34 -16.50 -2.26
N ASP A 147 -1.13 -16.81 -3.29
CA ASP A 147 -1.88 -18.04 -3.35
C ASP A 147 -0.99 -19.30 -3.33
N SER A 148 0.13 -19.27 -4.05
CA SER A 148 1.11 -20.37 -4.04
C SER A 148 1.84 -20.49 -2.71
N LEU A 149 2.15 -19.37 -2.05
CA LEU A 149 2.93 -19.35 -0.80
C LEU A 149 2.09 -19.56 0.47
N TYR A 150 0.77 -19.61 0.34
CA TYR A 150 -0.16 -19.51 1.47
C TYR A 150 0.00 -20.62 2.51
N LYS A 151 0.02 -21.88 2.09
CA LYS A 151 0.10 -23.02 3.03
C LYS A 151 1.46 -23.04 3.75
N GLU A 152 2.54 -22.66 3.05
CA GLU A 152 3.91 -22.59 3.59
C GLU A 152 4.12 -21.40 4.55
N ASN A 153 3.34 -20.33 4.39
CA ASN A 153 3.48 -19.08 5.14
C ASN A 153 2.15 -18.70 5.82
N LEU A 154 1.49 -19.69 6.46
CA LEU A 154 0.15 -19.51 7.01
C LEU A 154 0.10 -18.42 8.09
N GLU A 155 1.04 -18.44 9.05
CA GLU A 155 1.10 -17.45 10.12
C GLU A 155 1.27 -16.02 9.59
N ALA A 156 2.22 -15.84 8.66
CA ALA A 156 2.41 -14.58 7.95
C ALA A 156 1.17 -14.15 7.18
N SER A 157 0.47 -15.10 6.54
CA SER A 157 -0.74 -14.83 5.78
C SER A 157 -1.89 -14.42 6.70
N VAL A 158 -2.02 -15.02 7.88
CA VAL A 158 -2.99 -14.60 8.90
C VAL A 158 -2.71 -13.17 9.35
N ALA A 159 -1.45 -12.82 9.64
CA ALA A 159 -1.07 -11.47 10.02
C ALA A 159 -1.39 -10.45 8.91
N LEU A 160 -1.07 -10.78 7.66
CA LEU A 160 -1.36 -9.94 6.49
C LEU A 160 -2.87 -9.77 6.26
N LEU A 161 -3.66 -10.86 6.37
CA LEU A 161 -5.12 -10.82 6.24
C LEU A 161 -5.77 -9.98 7.34
N LYS A 162 -5.34 -10.12 8.60
CA LYS A 162 -5.82 -9.30 9.72
C LYS A 162 -5.58 -7.83 9.45
N ARG A 163 -4.36 -7.47 9.06
CA ARG A 163 -4.03 -6.07 8.76
C ARG A 163 -4.84 -5.52 7.60
N LEU A 164 -5.03 -6.30 6.53
CA LEU A 164 -5.91 -5.90 5.42
C LEU A 164 -7.36 -5.65 5.89
N VAL A 165 -7.84 -6.41 6.89
CA VAL A 165 -9.15 -6.18 7.50
C VAL A 165 -9.17 -4.91 8.34
N GLU A 166 -8.12 -4.65 9.11
CA GLU A 166 -8.01 -3.47 9.98
C GLU A 166 -7.88 -2.17 9.16
N GLU A 167 -6.96 -2.14 8.21
CA GLU A 167 -6.60 -0.97 7.40
C GLU A 167 -7.38 -0.90 6.07
N TRP A 168 -8.49 -1.63 5.93
CA TRP A 168 -9.19 -1.76 4.66
C TRP A 168 -9.56 -0.42 4.02
N LYS A 169 -10.02 0.55 4.81
CA LYS A 169 -10.42 1.86 4.30
C LYS A 169 -9.27 2.61 3.62
N GLU A 170 -8.04 2.38 4.07
CA GLU A 170 -6.84 3.04 3.53
C GLU A 170 -6.44 2.45 2.17
N HIS A 171 -6.57 1.11 2.05
CA HIS A 171 -6.07 0.38 0.88
C HIS A 171 -7.15 0.07 -0.15
N SER A 172 -8.44 0.12 0.22
CA SER A 172 -9.54 -0.32 -0.63
C SER A 172 -9.63 0.47 -1.92
N LEU A 173 -9.36 1.77 -1.91
CA LEU A 173 -9.39 2.59 -3.13
C LEU A 173 -8.37 2.09 -4.16
N LYS A 174 -7.17 1.69 -3.73
CA LYS A 174 -6.13 1.16 -4.63
C LYS A 174 -6.41 -0.28 -5.03
N LEU A 175 -6.84 -1.12 -4.09
CA LEU A 175 -7.19 -2.52 -4.37
C LEU A 175 -8.41 -2.65 -5.29
N SER A 176 -9.36 -1.72 -5.18
CA SER A 176 -10.57 -1.65 -5.99
C SER A 176 -10.49 -0.67 -7.17
N SER A 177 -9.33 -0.03 -7.37
CA SER A 177 -9.13 0.92 -8.48
C SER A 177 -9.30 0.28 -9.86
N SER A 178 -9.06 -1.03 -9.97
CA SER A 178 -9.23 -1.78 -11.20
C SER A 178 -10.14 -3.01 -10.98
N PRO A 179 -11.07 -3.29 -11.90
CA PRO A 179 -11.86 -4.54 -11.88
C PRO A 179 -10.97 -5.79 -11.86
N SER A 180 -9.81 -5.75 -12.53
CA SER A 180 -8.85 -6.85 -12.55
C SER A 180 -8.25 -7.11 -11.17
N ASN A 181 -7.84 -6.05 -10.45
CA ASN A 181 -7.29 -6.16 -9.10
C ASN A 181 -8.33 -6.71 -8.12
N THR A 182 -9.57 -6.19 -8.19
CA THR A 182 -10.71 -6.67 -7.40
C THR A 182 -10.98 -8.15 -7.66
N ALA A 183 -11.02 -8.56 -8.92
CA ALA A 183 -11.30 -9.94 -9.30
C ALA A 183 -10.18 -10.89 -8.85
N ALA A 184 -8.92 -10.49 -8.99
CA ALA A 184 -7.79 -11.29 -8.55
C ALA A 184 -7.78 -11.47 -7.03
N LEU A 185 -7.96 -10.40 -6.25
CA LEU A 185 -8.03 -10.48 -4.80
C LEU A 185 -9.20 -11.35 -4.33
N ASN A 186 -10.38 -11.19 -4.96
CA ASN A 186 -11.55 -12.01 -4.64
C ASN A 186 -11.30 -13.50 -4.96
N ARG A 187 -10.67 -13.81 -6.10
CA ARG A 187 -10.26 -15.18 -6.44
C ARG A 187 -9.29 -15.75 -5.40
N THR A 188 -8.30 -14.99 -4.97
CA THR A 188 -7.36 -15.40 -3.92
C THR A 188 -8.08 -15.64 -2.58
N MET A 189 -8.99 -14.76 -2.16
CA MET A 189 -9.78 -14.99 -0.93
C MET A 189 -10.61 -16.28 -1.02
N LYS A 190 -11.24 -16.55 -2.16
CA LYS A 190 -11.99 -17.82 -2.37
C LYS A 190 -11.08 -19.04 -2.28
N SER A 191 -9.90 -18.98 -2.92
CA SER A 191 -8.89 -20.04 -2.85
C SER A 191 -8.45 -20.31 -1.40
N PHE A 192 -8.17 -19.27 -0.62
CA PHE A 192 -7.82 -19.40 0.80
C PHE A 192 -8.93 -20.07 1.60
N ARG A 193 -10.18 -19.67 1.39
CA ARG A 193 -11.31 -20.28 2.10
C ARG A 193 -11.42 -21.78 1.83
N LEU A 194 -11.23 -22.22 0.58
CA LEU A 194 -11.20 -23.65 0.24
C LEU A 194 -10.05 -24.38 0.94
N LYS A 195 -8.84 -23.82 0.89
CA LYS A 195 -7.65 -24.39 1.56
C LYS A 195 -7.82 -24.45 3.09
N ASN A 196 -8.52 -23.49 3.67
CA ASN A 196 -8.78 -23.42 5.10
C ASN A 196 -9.82 -24.45 5.53
N GLU A 197 -10.91 -24.57 4.77
CA GLU A 197 -11.96 -25.55 5.01
C GLU A 197 -11.40 -26.98 4.97
N GLU A 198 -10.66 -27.32 3.91
CA GLU A 198 -9.92 -28.58 3.76
C GLU A 198 -9.06 -28.89 5.00
N ALA A 199 -8.20 -27.95 5.41
CA ALA A 199 -7.30 -28.14 6.54
C ALA A 199 -8.03 -28.25 7.89
N ILE A 200 -9.16 -27.57 8.07
CA ILE A 200 -9.99 -27.66 9.27
C ILE A 200 -10.68 -29.03 9.35
N THR A 201 -11.22 -29.53 8.24
CA THR A 201 -11.91 -30.82 8.19
C THR A 201 -10.96 -32.00 8.36
N GLU A 202 -9.74 -31.88 7.83
CA GLU A 202 -8.71 -32.92 7.94
C GLU A 202 -8.01 -32.95 9.30
N GLY A 203 -8.35 -32.03 10.21
CA GLY A 203 -7.74 -31.96 11.53
C GLY A 203 -6.24 -31.66 11.51
N LYS A 204 -5.74 -30.96 10.47
CA LYS A 204 -4.32 -30.61 10.36
C LYS A 204 -3.88 -29.73 11.53
N GLY A 205 -2.58 -29.83 11.88
CA GLY A 205 -1.94 -28.89 12.80
C GLY A 205 -2.22 -27.44 12.38
N ASN A 206 -2.36 -26.54 13.36
CA ASN A 206 -2.72 -25.13 13.15
C ASN A 206 -4.18 -24.84 12.78
N GLY A 207 -5.14 -25.70 13.15
CA GLY A 207 -6.57 -25.45 12.91
C GLY A 207 -7.11 -24.10 13.41
N SER A 208 -6.50 -23.51 14.45
CA SER A 208 -6.81 -22.14 14.91
C SER A 208 -6.43 -21.06 13.88
N LEU A 209 -5.23 -21.14 13.30
CA LEU A 209 -4.76 -20.21 12.27
C LEU A 209 -5.64 -20.28 11.01
N TYR A 210 -6.03 -21.48 10.58
CA TYR A 210 -6.93 -21.65 9.44
C TYR A 210 -8.31 -21.05 9.67
N LYS A 211 -8.88 -21.22 10.88
CA LYS A 211 -10.17 -20.59 11.26
C LYS A 211 -10.07 -19.07 11.25
N GLU A 212 -8.96 -18.53 11.74
CA GLU A 212 -8.72 -17.10 11.79
C GLU A 212 -8.52 -16.49 10.40
N ALA A 213 -7.76 -17.17 9.53
CA ALA A 213 -7.61 -16.78 8.14
C ALA A 213 -8.96 -16.80 7.40
N ASP A 214 -9.77 -17.86 7.56
CA ASP A 214 -11.09 -17.95 6.92
C ASP A 214 -12.03 -16.82 7.35
N LYS A 215 -12.02 -16.45 8.65
CA LYS A 215 -12.77 -15.30 9.15
C LYS A 215 -12.36 -14.00 8.44
N SER A 216 -11.06 -13.75 8.32
CA SER A 216 -10.55 -12.56 7.62
C SER A 216 -10.90 -12.57 6.12
N CYS A 217 -10.76 -13.72 5.46
CA CYS A 217 -11.14 -13.88 4.05
C CYS A 217 -12.64 -13.59 3.83
N LYS A 218 -13.53 -14.07 4.71
CA LYS A 218 -14.97 -13.77 4.66
C LYS A 218 -15.25 -12.27 4.73
N VAL A 219 -14.58 -11.57 5.65
CA VAL A 219 -14.72 -10.11 5.81
C VAL A 219 -14.24 -9.38 4.55
N ILE A 220 -13.07 -9.74 4.02
CA ILE A 220 -12.52 -9.12 2.80
C ILE A 220 -13.44 -9.37 1.60
N SER A 221 -13.86 -10.62 1.36
CA SER A 221 -14.79 -10.94 0.27
C SER A 221 -16.11 -10.17 0.39
N GLY A 222 -16.67 -10.05 1.59
CA GLY A 222 -17.89 -9.27 1.83
C GLY A 222 -17.72 -7.78 1.58
N ARG A 223 -16.54 -7.22 1.82
CA ARG A 223 -16.23 -5.81 1.51
C ARG A 223 -16.04 -5.59 0.01
N LEU A 224 -15.39 -6.53 -0.68
CA LEU A 224 -15.21 -6.49 -2.13
C LEU A 224 -16.54 -6.57 -2.89
N SER A 225 -17.51 -7.37 -2.41
CA SER A 225 -18.84 -7.45 -3.03
C SER A 225 -19.67 -6.18 -2.82
N ARG A 226 -19.57 -5.55 -1.64
CA ARG A 226 -20.29 -4.31 -1.31
C ARG A 226 -19.76 -3.07 -2.04
N GLY A 227 -18.44 -3.01 -2.29
CA GLY A 227 -17.81 -1.90 -3.02
C GLY A 227 -18.29 -1.73 -4.47
N SER A 228 -18.88 -2.78 -5.07
CA SER A 228 -19.48 -2.74 -6.40
C SER A 228 -20.94 -2.25 -6.41
N ALA A 229 -21.62 -2.18 -5.26
CA ALA A 229 -23.06 -1.90 -5.20
C ALA A 229 -23.40 -0.40 -5.18
N CYS A 230 -22.43 0.48 -4.87
CA CYS A 230 -22.65 1.92 -4.69
C CYS A 230 -22.60 2.75 -5.99
N LEU A 231 -22.62 2.13 -7.17
CA LEU A 231 -22.68 2.83 -8.47
C LEU A 231 -24.01 2.63 -9.21
N LYS A 232 -24.93 1.81 -8.67
CA LYS A 232 -26.30 1.67 -9.21
C LYS A 232 -27.33 2.57 -8.51
N GLY A 233 -26.92 3.36 -7.51
CA GLY A 233 -27.79 4.19 -6.68
C GLY A 233 -28.04 5.62 -7.16
N THR A 234 -27.42 6.07 -8.27
CA THR A 234 -27.61 7.42 -8.82
C THR A 234 -28.36 7.39 -10.15
N ALA A 235 -29.51 6.70 -10.19
CA ALA A 235 -30.41 6.70 -11.35
C ALA A 235 -31.85 7.15 -11.05
N ILE A 236 -32.16 7.62 -9.83
CA ILE A 236 -33.51 8.07 -9.48
C ILE A 236 -33.46 9.39 -8.70
N THR A 237 -33.13 10.49 -9.38
CA THR A 237 -33.59 11.86 -9.04
C THR A 237 -33.33 12.82 -10.21
N VAL A 238 -33.87 12.52 -11.40
CA VAL A 238 -33.97 13.51 -12.50
C VAL A 238 -35.43 13.80 -12.89
N VAL A 239 -36.40 13.02 -12.41
CA VAL A 239 -37.82 13.21 -12.79
C VAL A 239 -38.48 14.44 -12.12
N VAL A 240 -37.92 14.99 -11.04
CA VAL A 240 -38.56 16.14 -10.34
C VAL A 240 -38.27 17.50 -11.01
N LEU A 241 -37.19 17.64 -11.78
CA LEU A 241 -36.84 18.90 -12.43
C LEU A 241 -37.64 19.17 -13.72
N ALA A 242 -38.11 18.12 -14.40
CA ALA A 242 -38.94 18.28 -15.61
C ALA A 242 -40.36 18.76 -15.30
N ALA A 243 -40.94 18.36 -14.16
CA ALA A 243 -42.26 18.82 -13.75
C ALA A 243 -42.27 20.31 -13.38
N ALA A 244 -41.26 20.79 -12.65
CA ALA A 244 -41.16 22.21 -12.26
C ALA A 244 -40.99 23.15 -13.46
N ALA A 245 -40.24 22.74 -14.49
CA ALA A 245 -40.08 23.52 -15.71
C ALA A 245 -41.37 23.61 -16.53
N ALA A 246 -42.12 22.50 -16.63
CA ALA A 246 -43.42 22.48 -17.32
C ALA A 246 -44.47 23.35 -16.62
N PHE A 247 -44.53 23.32 -15.28
CA PHE A 247 -45.43 24.16 -14.50
C PHE A 247 -45.08 25.66 -14.61
N LEU A 248 -43.80 26.03 -14.62
CA LEU A 248 -43.38 27.42 -14.81
C LEU A 248 -43.65 27.92 -16.24
N SER A 249 -43.49 27.08 -17.27
CA SER A 249 -43.84 27.46 -18.64
C SER A 249 -45.34 27.65 -18.86
N ALA A 250 -46.18 26.85 -18.20
CA ALA A 250 -47.64 26.97 -18.29
C ALA A 250 -48.10 28.32 -17.69
N ILE A 251 -47.65 28.64 -16.47
CA ILE A 251 -47.98 29.91 -15.80
C ILE A 251 -47.47 31.13 -16.60
N TYR A 252 -46.28 31.04 -17.20
CA TYR A 252 -45.73 32.13 -18.02
C TYR A 252 -46.53 32.35 -19.31
N SER A 253 -47.02 31.28 -19.94
CA SER A 253 -47.84 31.40 -21.16
C SER A 253 -49.23 31.98 -20.88
N GLU A 254 -49.83 31.63 -19.76
CA GLU A 254 -51.19 32.03 -19.38
C GLU A 254 -51.23 33.51 -18.95
N THR A 255 -50.21 33.95 -18.21
CA THR A 255 -50.06 35.37 -17.83
C THR A 255 -49.81 36.28 -19.04
N LYS A 256 -49.04 35.81 -20.05
CA LYS A 256 -48.80 36.58 -21.28
C LYS A 256 -50.08 36.76 -22.11
N ASN A 257 -50.95 35.75 -22.19
CA ASN A 257 -52.24 35.84 -22.90
C ASN A 257 -53.23 36.78 -22.21
N ILE A 258 -53.27 36.80 -20.87
CA ILE A 258 -54.12 37.73 -20.10
C ILE A 258 -53.67 39.19 -20.27
N VAL A 259 -52.36 39.44 -20.35
CA VAL A 259 -51.83 40.79 -20.59
C VAL A 259 -52.10 41.26 -22.02
N TRP A 260 -52.04 40.38 -23.02
CA TRP A 260 -52.34 40.71 -24.42
C TRP A 260 -53.82 41.09 -24.65
N LEU A 261 -54.77 40.47 -23.94
CA LEU A 261 -56.21 40.78 -24.05
C LEU A 261 -56.62 42.10 -23.37
N LYS A 262 -55.74 42.75 -22.61
CA LYS A 262 -56.01 44.05 -21.96
C LYS A 262 -55.56 45.27 -22.77
N PHE A 263 -54.94 45.08 -23.93
CA PHE A 263 -54.39 46.15 -24.77
C PHE A 263 -55.00 46.22 -26.18
N TRP A 264 -56.18 45.62 -26.38
CA TRP A 264 -57.01 45.80 -27.58
C TRP A 264 -58.48 45.93 -27.18
#